data_AF-A0A9Q8P4K5-F1
#
_entry.id   AF-A0A9Q8P4K5-F1
#
_cell.length_a   1.000
_cell.length_b   1.000
_cell.length_c   1.000
_cell.angle_alpha   90.00
_cell.angle_beta   90.00
_cell.angle_gamma   90.00
#
_symmetry.space_group_name_H-M   'P 1'
#
loop_
_entity.id
_entity.type
_entity.pdbx_description
1 polymer ?
#
loop_
_entity_poly.entity_id
_entity_poly.type
_entity_poly.pdbx_seq_one_letter_code
_entity_poly.pdbx_strand_id
1 'polypeptide(L)'
;MMILSGHRMESRLMDEMDLPFEAHIPTANMLRLWGRFEAQVAHQNAAFALTNRQGGLHKLRTPGLSPTIALVDVLRAGSYQRKPVFPCYWSTHVVDVLPEDIDVEVFLTSDRRPGIGFFKLPGGLPHSAASVFAEIACLDRIMSTFQGHTPTDAELVTLLDARCATLHRLFSLPAWDELTSEGQEKPHRAIYEVCRITAIIYCNAIILPIPLHNGWNDRCTAMLAELLTTADVEKRSADVSGLHVWALLIGGVAAQGTAQRPLFEVALKQWYATHPQSWSAIIAGLKEFVWSDHACKVAGAALLHRALFGADGKDSV
;
A
#
# COMPACT_ATOMS: atom_id res chain seq x y z
N MET A 1 6.20 -3.66 28.15
CA MET A 1 6.68 -4.43 26.98
C MET A 1 5.98 -5.79 26.93
N MET A 2 4.65 -5.80 26.72
CA MET A 2 3.82 -7.03 26.72
C MET A 2 3.35 -7.42 25.30
N ILE A 3 3.58 -6.53 24.32
CA ILE A 3 3.18 -6.73 22.90
C ILE A 3 4.30 -7.39 22.08
N LEU A 4 5.54 -7.35 22.59
CA LEU A 4 6.76 -7.82 21.92
C LEU A 4 7.35 -9.10 22.53
N SER A 5 6.59 -9.84 23.34
CA SER A 5 7.01 -11.16 23.81
C SER A 5 6.95 -12.16 22.64
N GLY A 6 8.03 -12.20 21.86
CA GLY A 6 8.30 -13.21 20.83
C GLY A 6 9.13 -14.37 21.40
N HIS A 7 8.98 -15.56 20.83
CA HIS A 7 9.97 -16.63 21.01
C HIS A 7 11.29 -16.28 20.29
N ARG A 8 12.36 -17.01 20.63
CA ARG A 8 13.72 -16.94 20.05
C ARG A 8 13.68 -16.54 18.56
N MET A 9 14.49 -15.56 18.15
CA MET A 9 14.66 -15.25 16.73
C MET A 9 15.14 -16.50 16.00
N GLU A 10 14.28 -17.09 15.17
CA GLU A 10 14.66 -18.20 14.30
C GLU A 10 15.57 -17.67 13.18
N SER A 11 16.64 -18.40 12.84
CA SER A 11 17.61 -17.96 11.81
C SER A 11 16.96 -17.76 10.44
N ARG A 12 15.83 -18.43 10.16
CA ARG A 12 15.04 -18.29 8.94
C ARG A 12 14.38 -16.91 8.80
N LEU A 13 14.22 -16.17 9.88
CA LEU A 13 13.75 -14.77 9.87
C LEU A 13 14.89 -13.77 9.56
N MET A 14 16.13 -14.25 9.44
CA MET A 14 17.30 -13.46 9.03
C MET A 14 17.62 -13.59 7.54
N ASP A 15 17.11 -14.62 6.83
CA ASP A 15 17.24 -14.70 5.38
C ASP A 15 16.36 -13.61 4.74
N GLU A 16 17.01 -12.61 4.17
CA GLU A 16 16.40 -11.46 3.51
C GLU A 16 15.62 -11.89 2.26
N MET A 17 14.37 -12.28 2.43
CA MET A 17 13.39 -12.17 1.35
C MET A 17 12.73 -10.81 1.44
N ASP A 18 13.44 -9.77 1.03
CA ASP A 18 12.85 -8.45 0.82
C ASP A 18 12.24 -8.40 -0.59
N LEU A 19 11.07 -7.79 -0.71
CA LEU A 19 10.52 -7.47 -2.02
C LEU A 19 11.45 -6.46 -2.70
N PRO A 20 11.56 -6.46 -4.04
CA PRO A 20 12.35 -5.48 -4.76
C PRO A 20 11.62 -4.12 -4.83
N PHE A 21 11.18 -3.59 -3.69
CA PHE A 21 10.66 -2.25 -3.54
C PHE A 21 11.60 -1.45 -2.62
N GLU A 22 11.78 -0.17 -2.92
CA GLU A 22 12.51 0.74 -2.02
C GLU A 22 11.50 1.50 -1.15
N ALA A 23 11.38 1.11 0.12
CA ALA A 23 10.48 1.77 1.06
C ALA A 23 10.95 3.20 1.38
N HIS A 24 10.01 4.13 1.63
CA HIS A 24 10.35 5.54 1.79
C HIS A 24 11.16 5.88 3.05
N ILE A 25 10.76 5.33 4.19
CA ILE A 25 11.46 5.56 5.45
C ILE A 25 11.61 4.20 6.15
N PRO A 26 12.51 3.34 5.66
CA PRO A 26 12.59 1.94 6.06
C PRO A 26 12.98 1.74 7.52
N THR A 27 13.61 2.74 8.14
CA THR A 27 14.03 2.74 9.55
C THR A 27 12.95 3.29 10.49
N ALA A 28 11.89 3.92 9.97
CA ALA A 28 10.83 4.51 10.79
C ALA A 28 10.11 3.45 11.64
N ASN A 29 9.73 3.84 12.86
CA ASN A 29 9.08 2.98 13.85
C ASN A 29 9.82 1.67 14.16
N MET A 30 11.11 1.57 13.81
CA MET A 30 11.94 0.37 14.01
C MET A 30 11.28 -0.92 13.49
N LEU A 31 10.44 -0.82 12.44
CA LEU A 31 9.69 -1.97 11.91
C LEU A 31 10.61 -3.07 11.39
N ARG A 32 11.78 -2.70 10.85
CA ARG A 32 12.82 -3.66 10.47
C ARG A 32 13.30 -4.51 11.65
N LEU A 33 13.33 -3.95 12.85
CA LEU A 33 13.77 -4.64 14.06
C LEU A 33 12.61 -5.43 14.68
N TRP A 34 11.48 -4.77 14.94
CA TRP A 34 10.42 -5.38 15.75
C TRP A 34 9.29 -6.00 14.94
N GLY A 35 9.07 -5.53 13.71
CA GLY A 35 8.08 -6.14 12.82
C GLY A 35 8.44 -7.58 12.44
N ARG A 36 9.70 -7.99 12.63
CA ARG A 36 10.20 -9.36 12.43
C ARG A 36 9.96 -10.28 13.63
N PHE A 37 9.54 -9.76 14.78
CA PHE A 37 9.14 -10.61 15.88
C PHE A 37 7.77 -11.20 15.58
N GLU A 38 7.68 -12.53 15.66
CA GLU A 38 6.39 -13.20 15.65
C GLU A 38 5.66 -12.85 16.96
N ALA A 39 4.82 -11.83 16.89
CA ALA A 39 4.01 -11.42 18.02
C ALA A 39 2.96 -12.49 18.27
N GLN A 40 2.99 -13.08 19.47
CA GLN A 40 2.03 -14.11 19.83
C GLN A 40 0.61 -13.52 19.81
N VAL A 41 -0.25 -14.08 18.94
CA VAL A 41 -1.63 -13.60 18.73
C VAL A 41 -2.41 -13.50 20.05
N ALA A 42 -2.14 -14.40 21.00
CA ALA A 42 -2.72 -14.35 22.34
C ALA A 42 -2.38 -13.06 23.11
N HIS A 43 -1.11 -12.61 23.08
CA HIS A 43 -0.69 -11.37 23.74
C HIS A 43 -1.28 -10.13 23.08
N GLN A 44 -1.34 -10.10 21.74
CA GLN A 44 -1.99 -9.01 21.02
C GLN A 44 -3.49 -8.93 21.36
N ASN A 45 -4.19 -10.07 21.32
CA ASN A 45 -5.61 -10.13 21.65
C ASN A 45 -5.87 -9.72 23.11
N ALA A 46 -5.02 -10.15 24.05
CA ALA A 46 -5.12 -9.75 25.45
C ALA A 46 -4.91 -8.24 25.63
N ALA A 47 -3.88 -7.66 24.99
CA ALA A 47 -3.63 -6.22 25.03
C ALA A 47 -4.81 -5.41 24.47
N PHE A 48 -5.42 -5.90 23.38
CA PHE A 48 -6.57 -5.24 22.77
C PHE A 48 -7.82 -5.33 23.65
N ALA A 49 -8.07 -6.51 24.25
CA ALA A 49 -9.16 -6.71 25.18
C ALA A 49 -9.03 -5.84 26.44
N LEU A 50 -7.83 -5.73 27.01
CA LEU A 50 -7.55 -4.86 28.16
C LEU A 50 -7.76 -3.38 27.81
N THR A 51 -7.32 -2.95 26.63
CA THR A 51 -7.53 -1.59 26.13
C THR A 51 -9.02 -1.26 26.00
N ASN A 52 -9.80 -2.18 25.43
CA ASN A 52 -11.25 -2.02 25.34
C ASN A 52 -11.91 -1.98 26.72
N ARG A 53 -11.49 -2.82 27.67
CA ARG A 53 -11.99 -2.80 29.06
C ARG A 53 -11.65 -1.49 29.79
N GLN A 54 -10.55 -0.83 29.42
CA GLN A 54 -10.18 0.48 29.96
C GLN A 54 -10.99 1.63 29.32
N GLY A 55 -11.81 1.35 28.29
CA GLY A 55 -12.61 2.34 27.58
C GLY A 55 -11.98 2.86 26.28
N GLY A 56 -10.98 2.16 25.73
CA GLY A 56 -10.34 2.47 24.46
C GLY A 56 -9.01 3.23 24.59
N LEU A 57 -8.38 3.50 23.44
CA LEU A 57 -7.02 4.07 23.35
C LEU A 57 -6.85 5.39 24.12
N HIS A 58 -7.87 6.26 24.09
CA HIS A 58 -7.84 7.58 24.72
C HIS A 58 -7.96 7.54 26.27
N LYS A 59 -8.29 6.37 26.85
CA LYS A 59 -8.37 6.18 28.31
C LYS A 59 -7.08 5.63 28.91
N LEU A 60 -6.13 5.19 28.08
CA LEU A 60 -4.83 4.76 28.54
C LEU A 60 -4.02 5.97 29.01
N ARG A 61 -3.47 5.89 30.23
CA ARG A 61 -2.72 6.99 30.85
C ARG A 61 -1.21 6.87 30.68
N THR A 62 -0.72 5.69 30.29
CA THR A 62 0.71 5.44 30.11
C THR A 62 1.21 6.15 28.85
N PRO A 63 2.16 7.09 28.97
CA PRO A 63 2.72 7.79 27.81
C PRO A 63 3.26 6.82 26.76
N GLY A 64 2.98 7.10 25.48
CA GLY A 64 3.42 6.28 24.35
C GLY A 64 2.66 4.96 24.16
N LEU A 65 1.85 4.50 25.12
CA LEU A 65 1.14 3.23 25.01
C LEU A 65 0.02 3.28 23.95
N SER A 66 -0.79 4.34 23.95
CA SER A 66 -1.88 4.52 22.98
C SER A 66 -1.39 4.54 21.52
N PRO A 67 -0.40 5.37 21.13
CA PRO A 67 0.11 5.35 19.76
C PRO A 67 0.79 4.01 19.41
N THR A 68 1.43 3.34 20.37
CA THR A 68 2.01 2.00 20.14
C THR A 68 0.94 0.96 19.83
N ILE A 69 -0.14 0.91 20.61
CA ILE A 69 -1.24 -0.04 20.38
C ILE A 69 -1.96 0.28 19.07
N ALA A 70 -2.18 1.56 18.77
CA ALA A 70 -2.77 1.99 17.50
C ALA A 70 -1.90 1.57 16.31
N LEU A 71 -0.57 1.72 16.39
CA LEU A 71 0.35 1.29 15.33
C LEU A 71 0.32 -0.21 15.12
N VAL A 72 0.29 -0.99 16.22
CA VAL A 72 0.17 -2.45 16.17
C VAL A 72 -1.16 -2.87 15.53
N ASP A 73 -2.24 -2.15 15.79
CA ASP A 73 -3.54 -2.39 15.15
C ASP A 73 -3.50 -2.15 13.64
N VAL A 74 -2.89 -1.05 13.19
CA VAL A 74 -2.66 -0.76 11.76
C VAL A 74 -1.76 -1.81 11.09
N LEU A 75 -0.67 -2.22 11.75
CA LEU A 75 0.22 -3.29 11.25
C LEU A 75 -0.52 -4.62 11.10
N ARG A 76 -1.35 -4.97 12.08
CA ARG A 76 -2.18 -6.18 12.05
C ARG A 76 -3.21 -6.10 10.93
N ALA A 77 -3.84 -4.95 10.76
CA ALA A 77 -4.80 -4.68 9.69
C ALA A 77 -4.17 -4.91 8.31
N GLY A 78 -2.99 -4.31 8.05
CA GLY A 78 -2.25 -4.50 6.80
C GLY A 78 -1.73 -5.93 6.59
N SER A 79 -1.23 -6.57 7.66
CA SER A 79 -0.71 -7.95 7.60
C SER A 79 -1.78 -8.96 7.23
N TYR A 80 -2.97 -8.85 7.82
CA TYR A 80 -4.02 -9.86 7.72
C TYR A 80 -5.23 -9.41 6.91
N GLN A 81 -5.15 -8.25 6.26
CA GLN A 81 -6.24 -7.61 5.51
C GLN A 81 -7.54 -7.54 6.34
N ARG A 82 -7.41 -7.05 7.58
CA ARG A 82 -8.53 -6.86 8.49
C ARG A 82 -8.72 -5.38 8.74
N LYS A 83 -9.92 -4.99 9.17
CA LYS A 83 -10.15 -3.63 9.66
C LYS A 83 -9.43 -3.42 10.99
N PRO A 84 -8.87 -2.23 11.24
CA PRO A 84 -8.41 -1.85 12.57
C PRO A 84 -9.52 -2.05 13.61
N VAL A 85 -9.16 -2.53 14.79
CA VAL A 85 -10.09 -2.76 15.91
C VAL A 85 -10.47 -1.46 16.59
N PHE A 86 -9.54 -0.50 16.67
CA PHE A 86 -9.76 0.78 17.31
C PHE A 86 -10.08 1.88 16.30
N PRO A 87 -10.83 2.92 16.71
CA PRO A 87 -10.92 4.17 15.94
C PRO A 87 -9.53 4.76 15.68
N CYS A 88 -9.41 5.55 14.61
CA CYS A 88 -8.15 6.20 14.27
C CYS A 88 -7.65 7.04 15.46
N TYR A 89 -6.43 6.77 15.90
CA TYR A 89 -5.80 7.51 17.01
C TYR A 89 -5.27 8.87 16.55
N TRP A 90 -4.78 8.94 15.31
CA TRP A 90 -4.15 10.11 14.73
C TRP A 90 -5.17 11.01 14.05
N SER A 91 -5.00 12.32 14.21
CA SER A 91 -5.82 13.34 13.55
C SER A 91 -5.09 14.06 12.42
N THR A 92 -3.81 13.75 12.20
CA THR A 92 -2.98 14.42 11.19
C THR A 92 -3.40 14.01 9.79
N HIS A 93 -3.63 14.99 8.93
CA HIS A 93 -3.96 14.82 7.53
C HIS A 93 -2.72 15.00 6.64
N VAL A 94 -2.80 14.49 5.41
CA VAL A 94 -1.69 14.62 4.44
C VAL A 94 -1.35 16.09 4.11
N VAL A 95 -2.31 17.00 4.26
CA VAL A 95 -2.10 18.44 4.06
C VAL A 95 -1.27 19.07 5.17
N ASP A 96 -1.29 18.51 6.37
CA ASP A 96 -0.54 19.03 7.53
C ASP A 96 0.96 18.71 7.43
N VAL A 97 1.35 17.85 6.49
CA VAL A 97 2.74 17.42 6.25
C VAL A 97 3.28 17.88 4.91
N LEU A 98 2.55 18.76 4.22
CA LEU A 98 3.05 19.40 3.01
C LEU A 98 4.22 20.32 3.36
N PRO A 99 5.32 20.29 2.57
CA PRO A 99 6.37 21.29 2.67
C PRO A 99 5.81 22.71 2.56
N GLU A 100 6.39 23.66 3.32
CA GLU A 100 5.90 25.05 3.42
C GLU A 100 5.91 25.79 2.06
N ASP A 101 6.76 25.37 1.12
CA ASP A 101 6.88 25.94 -0.22
C ASP A 101 5.82 25.42 -1.21
N ILE A 102 5.03 24.43 -0.81
CA ILE A 102 3.95 23.87 -1.65
C ILE A 102 2.63 24.55 -1.30
N ASP A 103 2.08 25.27 -2.28
CA ASP A 103 0.72 25.77 -2.22
C ASP A 103 -0.28 24.60 -2.19
N VAL A 104 -1.04 24.50 -1.09
CA VAL A 104 -2.01 23.43 -0.85
C VAL A 104 -3.13 23.44 -1.89
N GLU A 105 -3.62 24.61 -2.28
CA GLU A 105 -4.70 24.72 -3.27
C GLU A 105 -4.19 24.24 -4.62
N VAL A 106 -3.00 24.67 -5.04
CA VAL A 106 -2.37 24.20 -6.29
C VAL A 106 -2.11 22.70 -6.23
N PHE A 107 -1.60 22.17 -5.11
CA PHE A 107 -1.31 20.75 -4.95
C PHE A 107 -2.57 19.87 -5.05
N LEU A 108 -3.69 20.34 -4.50
CA LEU A 108 -4.96 19.59 -4.48
C LEU A 108 -5.85 19.81 -5.71
N THR A 109 -5.73 20.94 -6.40
CA THR A 109 -6.58 21.31 -7.54
C THR A 109 -5.91 21.14 -8.90
N SER A 110 -4.59 20.92 -8.94
CA SER A 110 -3.87 20.71 -10.20
C SER A 110 -4.41 19.51 -10.98
N ASP A 111 -4.52 19.65 -12.31
CA ASP A 111 -4.76 18.54 -13.23
C ASP A 111 -3.67 17.44 -13.18
N ARG A 112 -2.54 17.74 -12.52
CA ARG A 112 -1.42 16.82 -12.27
C ARG A 112 -1.32 16.39 -10.81
N ARG A 113 -2.39 16.56 -10.03
CA ARG A 113 -2.42 16.14 -8.63
C ARG A 113 -2.21 14.62 -8.51
N PRO A 114 -1.48 14.15 -7.48
CA PRO A 114 -1.34 12.72 -7.23
C PRO A 114 -2.70 12.02 -7.10
N GLY A 115 -2.84 10.83 -7.69
CA GLY A 115 -4.07 10.05 -7.60
C GLY A 115 -5.24 10.55 -8.45
N ILE A 116 -5.03 11.52 -9.36
CA ILE A 116 -6.08 12.01 -10.27
C ILE A 116 -6.72 10.88 -11.09
N GLY A 117 -5.97 9.83 -11.43
CA GLY A 117 -6.43 8.67 -12.18
C GLY A 117 -7.60 7.96 -11.52
N PHE A 118 -7.66 7.92 -10.18
CA PHE A 118 -8.79 7.30 -9.45
C PHE A 118 -10.12 8.02 -9.68
N PHE A 119 -10.10 9.32 -9.97
CA PHE A 119 -11.30 10.12 -10.26
C PHE A 119 -11.74 10.04 -11.72
N LYS A 120 -10.86 9.56 -12.62
CA LYS A 120 -11.15 9.40 -14.05
C LYS A 120 -11.73 8.03 -14.40
N LEU A 121 -11.74 7.08 -13.45
CA LEU A 121 -12.16 5.70 -13.72
C LEU A 121 -13.63 5.61 -14.16
N PRO A 122 -13.95 4.76 -15.16
CA PRO A 122 -15.32 4.59 -15.63
C PRO A 122 -16.22 3.99 -14.55
N GLY A 123 -17.44 4.52 -14.44
CA GLY A 123 -18.36 4.21 -13.33
C GLY A 123 -17.97 4.88 -12.00
N GLY A 124 -16.79 5.50 -11.92
CA GLY A 124 -16.28 6.14 -10.72
C GLY A 124 -15.98 5.15 -9.59
N LEU A 125 -15.64 5.72 -8.43
CA LEU A 125 -15.44 5.01 -7.18
C LEU A 125 -16.32 5.66 -6.09
N PRO A 126 -16.64 4.95 -4.99
CA PRO A 126 -17.22 5.61 -3.83
C PRO A 126 -16.33 6.77 -3.40
N HIS A 127 -16.91 7.94 -3.14
CA HIS A 127 -16.14 9.16 -2.89
C HIS A 127 -15.13 8.97 -1.73
N SER A 128 -15.54 8.29 -0.65
CA SER A 128 -14.67 7.97 0.47
C SER A 128 -13.45 7.13 0.09
N ALA A 129 -13.60 6.18 -0.84
CA ALA A 129 -12.49 5.35 -1.31
C ALA A 129 -11.56 6.13 -2.25
N ALA A 130 -12.13 6.88 -3.21
CA ALA A 130 -11.36 7.72 -4.12
C ALA A 130 -10.47 8.73 -3.36
N SER A 131 -11.04 9.38 -2.34
CA SER A 131 -10.30 10.31 -1.48
C SER A 131 -9.15 9.61 -0.74
N VAL A 132 -9.38 8.43 -0.16
CA VAL A 132 -8.31 7.67 0.51
C VAL A 132 -7.19 7.28 -0.46
N PHE A 133 -7.52 6.82 -1.69
CA PHE A 133 -6.50 6.47 -2.68
C PHE A 133 -5.69 7.69 -3.16
N ALA A 134 -6.34 8.83 -3.35
CA ALA A 134 -5.67 10.08 -3.68
C ALA A 134 -4.75 10.56 -2.54
N GLU A 135 -5.19 10.43 -1.29
CA GLU A 135 -4.37 10.76 -0.13
C GLU A 135 -3.15 9.86 0.02
N ILE A 136 -3.24 8.58 -0.35
CA ILE A 136 -2.08 7.69 -0.43
C ILE A 136 -1.09 8.19 -1.49
N ALA A 137 -1.57 8.61 -2.67
CA ALA A 137 -0.72 9.16 -3.71
C ALA A 137 -0.02 10.47 -3.27
N CYS A 138 -0.73 11.32 -2.54
CA CYS A 138 -0.17 12.54 -1.96
C CYS A 138 0.89 12.22 -0.91
N LEU A 139 0.58 11.30 0.01
CA LEU A 139 1.50 10.87 1.06
C LEU A 139 2.76 10.24 0.47
N ASP A 140 2.63 9.37 -0.54
CA ASP A 140 3.75 8.77 -1.26
C ASP A 140 4.68 9.83 -1.84
N ARG A 141 4.12 10.85 -2.49
CA ARG A 141 4.88 11.95 -3.07
C ARG A 141 5.63 12.75 -2.01
N ILE A 142 4.97 13.07 -0.89
CA ILE A 142 5.60 13.78 0.24
C ILE A 142 6.70 12.91 0.85
N MET A 143 6.43 11.65 1.16
CA MET A 143 7.42 10.75 1.72
C MET A 143 8.64 10.56 0.80
N SER A 144 8.46 10.61 -0.52
CA SER A 144 9.54 10.49 -1.49
C SER A 144 10.52 11.67 -1.48
N THR A 145 10.13 12.86 -0.99
CA THR A 145 11.04 14.02 -0.90
C THR A 145 12.07 13.86 0.23
N PHE A 146 11.74 13.08 1.26
CA PHE A 146 12.63 12.80 2.41
C PHE A 146 13.77 11.84 2.07
N GLN A 147 13.83 11.28 0.86
CA GLN A 147 14.94 10.41 0.44
C GLN A 147 16.27 11.16 0.23
N GLY A 148 16.22 12.49 0.06
CA GLY A 148 17.41 13.35 -0.05
C GLY A 148 17.58 14.33 1.11
N HIS A 149 16.66 14.33 2.07
CA HIS A 149 16.59 15.29 3.16
C HIS A 149 16.38 14.55 4.48
N THR A 150 17.23 14.80 5.47
CA THR A 150 17.01 14.24 6.80
C THR A 150 15.94 15.07 7.51
N PRO A 151 14.73 14.55 7.75
CA PRO A 151 13.70 15.30 8.45
C PRO A 151 14.17 15.62 9.87
N THR A 152 13.72 16.75 10.41
CA THR A 152 13.75 16.99 11.85
C THR A 152 12.85 15.97 12.57
N ASP A 153 13.10 15.77 13.87
CA ASP A 153 12.27 14.86 14.67
C ASP A 153 10.79 15.25 14.66
N ALA A 154 10.48 16.55 14.63
CA ALA A 154 9.10 17.05 14.61
C ALA A 154 8.39 16.76 13.28
N GLU A 155 9.08 17.01 12.15
CA GLU A 155 8.58 16.67 10.82
C GLU A 155 8.36 15.17 10.68
N LEU A 156 9.30 14.37 11.17
CA LEU A 156 9.19 12.91 11.15
C LEU A 156 7.99 12.45 11.96
N VAL A 157 7.78 12.93 13.19
CA VAL A 157 6.60 12.56 13.99
C VAL A 157 5.31 12.89 13.25
N THR A 158 5.21 14.10 12.69
CA THR A 158 3.99 14.56 11.99
C THR A 158 3.74 13.73 10.73
N LEU A 159 4.78 13.42 9.96
CA LEU A 159 4.72 12.56 8.79
C LEU A 159 4.28 11.13 9.12
N LEU A 160 4.81 10.57 10.21
CA LEU A 160 4.46 9.21 10.64
C LEU A 160 3.03 9.14 11.18
N ASP A 161 2.54 10.20 11.82
CA ASP A 161 1.14 10.31 12.26
C ASP A 161 0.19 10.40 11.06
N ALA A 162 0.50 11.25 10.06
CA ALA A 162 -0.26 11.33 8.81
C ALA A 162 -0.25 9.99 8.07
N ARG A 163 0.90 9.31 8.02
CA ARG A 163 1.01 7.96 7.47
C ARG A 163 0.07 6.99 8.17
N CYS A 164 0.10 6.94 9.49
CA CYS A 164 -0.74 6.00 10.24
C CYS A 164 -2.23 6.32 10.10
N ALA A 165 -2.61 7.61 10.07
CA ALA A 165 -3.99 8.04 9.81
C ALA A 165 -4.47 7.60 8.42
N THR A 166 -3.65 7.76 7.38
CA THR A 166 -3.99 7.35 6.01
C THR A 166 -4.11 5.84 5.88
N LEU A 167 -3.20 5.08 6.48
CA LEU A 167 -3.27 3.61 6.46
C LEU A 167 -4.45 3.07 7.26
N HIS A 168 -4.77 3.67 8.40
CA HIS A 168 -5.97 3.32 9.16
C HIS A 168 -7.23 3.46 8.30
N ARG A 169 -7.35 4.56 7.55
CA ARG A 169 -8.48 4.79 6.65
C ARG A 169 -8.51 3.82 5.47
N LEU A 170 -7.37 3.52 4.85
CA LEU A 170 -7.24 2.48 3.82
C LEU A 170 -7.75 1.12 4.31
N PHE A 171 -7.26 0.68 5.46
CA PHE A 171 -7.64 -0.64 6.00
C PHE A 171 -9.06 -0.66 6.58
N SER A 172 -9.65 0.51 6.85
CA SER A 172 -11.05 0.64 7.26
C SER A 172 -12.02 0.67 6.08
N LEU A 173 -11.53 0.80 4.84
CA LEU A 173 -12.40 0.73 3.66
C LEU A 173 -13.14 -0.63 3.64
N PRO A 174 -14.45 -0.62 3.35
CA PRO A 174 -15.22 -1.85 3.24
C PRO A 174 -14.72 -2.70 2.05
N ALA A 175 -14.85 -4.02 2.14
CA ALA A 175 -14.85 -4.84 0.94
C ALA A 175 -16.11 -4.53 0.11
N TRP A 176 -16.12 -4.90 -1.17
CA TRP A 176 -17.24 -4.66 -2.08
C TRP A 176 -18.57 -5.14 -1.49
N ASP A 177 -18.57 -6.36 -0.95
CA ASP A 177 -19.76 -7.01 -0.40
C ASP A 177 -20.26 -6.34 0.90
N GLU A 178 -19.45 -5.44 1.50
CA GLU A 178 -19.79 -4.66 2.68
C GLU A 178 -20.17 -3.19 2.35
N LEU A 179 -20.08 -2.77 1.08
CA LEU A 179 -20.53 -1.45 0.65
C LEU A 179 -22.05 -1.34 0.77
N THR A 180 -22.53 -0.12 1.06
CA THR A 180 -23.97 0.18 0.96
C THR A 180 -24.43 0.11 -0.49
N SER A 181 -25.73 -0.02 -0.72
CA SER A 181 -26.30 -0.01 -2.08
C SER A 181 -25.91 1.24 -2.87
N GLU A 182 -25.85 2.41 -2.23
CA GLU A 182 -25.35 3.66 -2.83
C GLU A 182 -23.87 3.56 -3.23
N GLY A 183 -23.04 2.93 -2.39
CA GLY A 183 -21.62 2.69 -2.68
C GLY A 183 -21.38 1.70 -3.83
N GLN A 184 -22.36 0.87 -4.17
CA GLN A 184 -22.29 -0.10 -5.28
C GLN A 184 -22.96 0.38 -6.57
N GLU A 185 -23.74 1.46 -6.52
CA GLU A 185 -24.66 1.86 -7.61
C GLU A 185 -23.93 2.22 -8.91
N LYS A 186 -22.83 2.96 -8.80
CA LYS A 186 -22.05 3.46 -9.94
C LYS A 186 -20.74 2.70 -10.19
N PRO A 187 -19.93 2.40 -9.15
CA PRO A 187 -18.63 1.77 -9.35
C PRO A 187 -18.76 0.34 -9.87
N HIS A 188 -17.77 -0.12 -10.62
CA HIS A 188 -17.67 -1.53 -10.95
C HIS A 188 -16.90 -2.28 -9.84
N ARG A 189 -17.47 -3.40 -9.35
CA ARG A 189 -16.84 -4.29 -8.35
C ARG A 189 -15.35 -4.52 -8.59
N ALA A 190 -15.03 -4.87 -9.82
CA ALA A 190 -13.66 -5.19 -10.21
C ALA A 190 -12.72 -3.99 -10.11
N ILE A 191 -13.15 -2.82 -10.59
CA ILE A 191 -12.36 -1.59 -10.52
C ILE A 191 -12.11 -1.22 -9.06
N TYR A 192 -13.16 -1.24 -8.23
CA TYR A 192 -13.07 -0.96 -6.81
C TYR A 192 -12.09 -1.88 -6.09
N GLU A 193 -12.25 -3.20 -6.24
CA GLU A 193 -11.40 -4.18 -5.55
C GLU A 193 -9.97 -4.20 -6.06
N VAL A 194 -9.74 -3.99 -7.37
CA VAL A 194 -8.39 -3.83 -7.93
C VAL A 194 -7.70 -2.60 -7.33
N CYS A 195 -8.39 -1.46 -7.23
CA CYS A 195 -7.84 -0.28 -6.55
C CYS A 195 -7.51 -0.57 -5.09
N ARG A 196 -8.45 -1.17 -4.35
CA ARG A 196 -8.31 -1.43 -2.91
C ARG A 196 -7.17 -2.40 -2.62
N ILE A 197 -7.11 -3.55 -3.29
CA ILE A 197 -6.07 -4.55 -3.05
C ILE A 197 -4.70 -4.05 -3.52
N THR A 198 -4.61 -3.38 -4.67
CA THR A 198 -3.34 -2.84 -5.15
C THR A 198 -2.81 -1.74 -4.22
N ALA A 199 -3.68 -0.87 -3.70
CA ALA A 199 -3.29 0.14 -2.70
C ALA A 199 -2.79 -0.52 -1.40
N ILE A 200 -3.43 -1.59 -0.92
CA ILE A 200 -2.96 -2.36 0.25
C ILE A 200 -1.55 -2.95 -0.01
N ILE A 201 -1.32 -3.54 -1.19
CA ILE A 201 0.00 -4.06 -1.57
C ILE A 201 1.04 -2.95 -1.55
N TYR A 202 0.74 -1.83 -2.21
CA TYR A 202 1.63 -0.67 -2.29
C TYR A 202 1.98 -0.16 -0.89
N CYS A 203 0.98 0.02 -0.04
CA CYS A 203 1.16 0.53 1.31
C CYS A 203 1.97 -0.42 2.20
N ASN A 204 1.71 -1.74 2.13
CA ASN A 204 2.45 -2.74 2.88
C ASN A 204 3.90 -2.90 2.40
N ALA A 205 4.20 -2.58 1.14
CA ALA A 205 5.55 -2.67 0.60
C ALA A 205 6.39 -1.41 0.85
N ILE A 206 5.80 -0.23 0.63
CA ILE A 206 6.56 1.02 0.44
C ILE A 206 6.32 2.02 1.57
N ILE A 207 5.05 2.25 1.92
CA ILE A 207 4.64 3.28 2.88
C ILE A 207 4.89 2.82 4.32
N LEU A 208 4.47 1.60 4.63
CA LEU A 208 4.68 0.90 5.90
C LEU A 208 5.23 -0.49 5.56
N PRO A 209 6.56 -0.64 5.40
CA PRO A 209 7.16 -1.89 4.92
C PRO A 209 6.96 -3.04 5.92
N ILE A 210 5.87 -3.79 5.76
CA ILE A 210 5.52 -4.93 6.59
C ILE A 210 6.38 -6.13 6.14
N PRO A 211 7.07 -6.83 7.06
CA PRO A 211 7.88 -7.99 6.70
C PRO A 211 7.07 -9.14 6.05
N LEU A 212 7.67 -9.85 5.11
CA LEU A 212 6.98 -10.87 4.30
C LEU A 212 6.64 -12.17 5.04
N HIS A 213 7.30 -12.47 6.16
CA HIS A 213 7.11 -13.73 6.87
C HIS A 213 5.67 -13.96 7.38
N ASN A 214 4.85 -12.91 7.48
CA ASN A 214 3.43 -13.04 7.81
C ASN A 214 2.55 -13.47 6.60
N GLY A 215 3.14 -13.63 5.41
CA GLY A 215 2.50 -14.06 4.17
C GLY A 215 1.53 -13.05 3.54
N TRP A 216 1.62 -11.76 3.89
CA TRP A 216 0.72 -10.74 3.34
C TRP A 216 0.82 -10.65 1.80
N ASN A 217 2.04 -10.78 1.26
CA ASN A 217 2.29 -10.64 -0.17
C ASN A 217 1.66 -11.77 -0.98
N ASP A 218 1.83 -13.03 -0.57
CA ASP A 218 1.20 -14.19 -1.20
C ASP A 218 -0.34 -14.06 -1.22
N ARG A 219 -0.96 -13.73 -0.07
CA ARG A 219 -2.41 -13.53 0.00
C ARG A 219 -2.91 -12.39 -0.87
N CYS A 220 -2.31 -11.20 -0.76
CA CYS A 220 -2.74 -10.04 -1.52
C CYS A 220 -2.57 -10.25 -3.03
N THR A 221 -1.46 -10.87 -3.46
CA THR A 221 -1.17 -11.09 -4.88
C THR A 221 -2.04 -12.19 -5.48
N ALA A 222 -2.40 -13.23 -4.70
CA ALA A 222 -3.42 -14.21 -5.09
C ALA A 222 -4.78 -13.57 -5.35
N MET A 223 -5.26 -12.74 -4.42
CA MET A 223 -6.52 -12.03 -4.59
C MET A 223 -6.50 -11.08 -5.78
N LEU A 224 -5.40 -10.35 -5.97
CA LEU A 224 -5.28 -9.46 -7.11
C LEU A 224 -5.23 -10.21 -8.44
N ALA A 225 -4.49 -11.32 -8.53
CA ALA A 225 -4.43 -12.15 -9.72
C ALA A 225 -5.82 -12.74 -10.07
N GLU A 226 -6.58 -13.19 -9.08
CA GLU A 226 -7.96 -13.65 -9.27
C GLU A 226 -8.86 -12.53 -9.81
N LEU A 227 -8.80 -11.34 -9.22
CA LEU A 227 -9.59 -10.18 -9.68
C LEU A 227 -9.25 -9.80 -11.13
N LEU A 228 -7.97 -9.75 -11.48
CA LEU A 228 -7.52 -9.37 -12.82
C LEU A 228 -7.88 -10.42 -13.88
N THR A 229 -7.87 -11.71 -13.52
CA THR A 229 -8.20 -12.81 -14.44
C THR A 229 -9.71 -13.02 -14.61
N THR A 230 -10.50 -12.92 -13.53
CA THR A 230 -11.94 -13.22 -13.56
C THR A 230 -12.78 -12.05 -14.02
N ALA A 231 -12.36 -10.81 -13.74
CA ALA A 231 -13.19 -9.66 -14.00
C ALA A 231 -13.11 -9.14 -15.44
N ASP A 232 -12.11 -9.55 -16.22
CA ASP A 232 -11.87 -9.07 -17.58
C ASP A 232 -11.90 -7.53 -17.64
N VAL A 233 -11.13 -6.90 -16.73
CA VAL A 233 -11.19 -5.47 -16.41
C VAL A 233 -11.05 -4.60 -17.68
N GLU A 234 -10.23 -5.03 -18.64
CA GLU A 234 -10.00 -4.32 -19.91
C GLU A 234 -11.16 -4.37 -20.88
N LYS A 235 -11.86 -5.51 -20.99
CA LYS A 235 -12.96 -5.62 -21.96
C LYS A 235 -14.17 -4.77 -21.59
N ARG A 236 -14.18 -4.21 -20.38
CA ARG A 236 -15.27 -3.37 -19.87
C ARG A 236 -15.12 -1.90 -20.26
N SER A 237 -13.91 -1.40 -20.52
CA SER A 237 -13.68 -0.03 -20.99
C SER A 237 -12.24 0.18 -21.45
N ALA A 238 -12.03 0.91 -22.56
CA ALA A 238 -10.70 1.34 -23.00
C ALA A 238 -9.99 2.27 -21.99
N ASP A 239 -10.75 2.88 -21.07
CA ASP A 239 -10.27 3.90 -20.13
C ASP A 239 -9.78 3.34 -18.78
N VAL A 240 -9.50 2.03 -18.72
CA VAL A 240 -8.95 1.36 -17.53
C VAL A 240 -7.53 0.81 -17.72
N SER A 241 -6.93 0.99 -18.91
CA SER A 241 -5.62 0.44 -19.24
C SER A 241 -4.53 0.90 -18.27
N GLY A 242 -4.55 2.17 -17.85
CA GLY A 242 -3.64 2.73 -16.85
C GLY A 242 -3.78 2.07 -15.47
N LEU A 243 -5.01 1.82 -15.03
CA LEU A 243 -5.27 1.10 -13.77
C LEU A 243 -4.78 -0.34 -13.84
N HIS A 244 -5.00 -1.00 -14.98
CA HIS A 244 -4.63 -2.38 -15.16
C HIS A 244 -3.11 -2.57 -15.12
N VAL A 245 -2.35 -1.77 -15.88
CA VAL A 245 -0.88 -1.85 -15.84
C VAL A 245 -0.33 -1.46 -14.47
N TRP A 246 -0.96 -0.51 -13.77
CA TRP A 246 -0.60 -0.19 -12.38
C TRP A 246 -0.76 -1.38 -11.45
N ALA A 247 -1.92 -2.03 -11.47
CA ALA A 247 -2.18 -3.24 -10.70
C ALA A 247 -1.23 -4.38 -11.05
N LEU A 248 -0.97 -4.60 -12.34
CA LEU A 248 -0.09 -5.65 -12.81
C LEU A 248 1.36 -5.44 -12.39
N LEU A 249 1.88 -4.21 -12.45
CA LEU A 249 3.25 -3.92 -12.05
C LEU A 249 3.41 -3.99 -10.53
N ILE A 250 2.54 -3.35 -9.76
CA ILE A 250 2.61 -3.38 -8.29
C ILE A 250 2.39 -4.81 -7.77
N GLY A 251 1.35 -5.49 -8.24
CA GLY A 251 1.06 -6.88 -7.88
C GLY A 251 2.15 -7.85 -8.32
N GLY A 252 2.65 -7.69 -9.55
CA GLY A 252 3.71 -8.54 -10.08
C GLY A 252 4.99 -8.40 -9.29
N VAL A 253 5.43 -7.19 -8.96
CA VAL A 253 6.62 -6.94 -8.14
C VAL A 253 6.44 -7.54 -6.74
N ALA A 254 5.26 -7.37 -6.13
CA ALA A 254 4.95 -7.96 -4.83
C ALA A 254 4.83 -9.50 -4.84
N ALA A 255 4.55 -10.10 -5.99
CA ALA A 255 4.49 -11.56 -6.17
C ALA A 255 5.89 -12.20 -6.26
N GLN A 256 6.97 -11.45 -6.07
CA GLN A 256 8.32 -12.01 -6.05
C GLN A 256 8.41 -13.13 -4.99
N GLY A 257 8.84 -14.32 -5.43
CA GLY A 257 8.94 -15.49 -4.55
C GLY A 257 7.61 -16.19 -4.24
N THR A 258 6.50 -15.80 -4.88
CA THR A 258 5.19 -16.44 -4.71
C THR A 258 4.78 -17.25 -5.96
N ALA A 259 3.78 -18.12 -5.82
CA ALA A 259 3.30 -18.96 -6.92
C ALA A 259 2.57 -18.18 -8.03
N GLN A 260 2.14 -16.95 -7.74
CA GLN A 260 1.33 -16.11 -8.62
C GLN A 260 2.18 -15.26 -9.57
N ARG A 261 3.50 -15.15 -9.34
CA ARG A 261 4.41 -14.36 -10.19
C ARG A 261 4.24 -14.60 -11.70
N PRO A 262 4.14 -15.86 -12.19
CA PRO A 262 3.96 -16.10 -13.62
C PRO A 262 2.65 -15.54 -14.19
N LEU A 263 1.58 -15.47 -13.37
CA LEU A 263 0.29 -14.92 -13.82
C LEU A 263 0.41 -13.44 -14.17
N PHE A 264 1.14 -12.67 -13.36
CA PHE A 264 1.40 -11.25 -13.62
C PHE A 264 2.30 -11.05 -14.85
N GLU A 265 3.33 -11.88 -15.03
CA GLU A 265 4.22 -11.82 -16.20
C GLU A 265 3.45 -12.10 -17.50
N VAL A 266 2.60 -13.14 -17.51
CA VAL A 266 1.75 -13.47 -18.66
C VAL A 266 0.75 -12.35 -18.95
N ALA A 267 0.07 -11.84 -17.92
CA ALA A 267 -0.90 -10.77 -18.08
C ALA A 267 -0.25 -9.45 -18.55
N LEU A 268 0.94 -9.10 -18.07
CA LEU A 268 1.72 -7.95 -18.55
C LEU A 268 2.12 -8.10 -20.02
N LYS A 269 2.55 -9.29 -20.43
CA LYS A 269 2.90 -9.56 -21.82
C LYS A 269 1.69 -9.39 -22.73
N GLN A 270 0.52 -9.88 -22.30
CA GLN A 270 -0.74 -9.73 -23.05
C GLN A 270 -1.17 -8.26 -23.11
N TRP A 271 -1.12 -7.55 -21.99
CA TRP A 271 -1.41 -6.12 -21.90
C TRP A 271 -0.53 -5.29 -22.84
N TYR A 272 0.78 -5.56 -22.87
CA TYR A 272 1.71 -4.83 -23.71
C TYR A 272 1.49 -5.10 -25.21
N ALA A 273 1.07 -6.31 -25.58
CA ALA A 273 0.74 -6.64 -26.96
C ALA A 273 -0.49 -5.88 -27.48
N THR A 274 -1.45 -5.55 -26.60
CA THR A 274 -2.65 -4.77 -26.94
C THR A 274 -2.42 -3.26 -26.80
N HIS A 275 -1.48 -2.83 -25.95
CA HIS A 275 -1.17 -1.43 -25.69
C HIS A 275 0.34 -1.15 -25.84
N PRO A 276 0.93 -1.29 -27.04
CA PRO A 276 2.35 -1.06 -27.24
C PRO A 276 2.69 0.41 -26.96
N GLN A 277 3.44 0.64 -25.90
CA GLN A 277 3.81 1.97 -25.44
C GLN A 277 5.26 2.00 -24.96
N SER A 278 5.87 3.19 -24.95
CA SER A 278 7.19 3.38 -24.35
C SER A 278 7.10 3.26 -22.82
N TRP A 279 8.21 2.86 -22.18
CA TRP A 279 8.29 2.86 -20.71
C TRP A 279 7.95 4.23 -20.10
N SER A 280 8.38 5.31 -20.74
CA SER A 280 8.04 6.67 -20.30
C SER A 280 6.53 6.98 -20.31
N ALA A 281 5.80 6.49 -21.32
CA ALA A 281 4.36 6.65 -21.40
C ALA A 281 3.63 5.81 -20.34
N ILE A 282 4.11 4.58 -20.11
CA ILE A 282 3.61 3.73 -19.02
C ILE A 282 3.78 4.45 -17.68
N ILE A 283 4.99 4.91 -17.35
CA ILE A 283 5.26 5.65 -16.10
C ILE A 283 4.36 6.89 -15.97
N ALA A 284 4.12 7.64 -17.04
CA ALA A 284 3.23 8.79 -17.01
C ALA A 284 1.79 8.38 -16.59
N GLY A 285 1.28 7.27 -17.12
CA GLY A 285 -0.02 6.71 -16.72
C GLY A 285 -0.02 6.20 -15.27
N LEU A 286 1.05 5.53 -14.83
CA LEU A 286 1.17 5.05 -13.45
C LEU A 286 1.15 6.18 -12.42
N LYS A 287 1.76 7.33 -12.77
CA LYS A 287 1.79 8.54 -11.91
C LYS A 287 0.43 9.23 -11.76
N GLU A 288 -0.56 8.89 -12.58
CA GLU A 288 -1.94 9.31 -12.31
C GLU A 288 -2.55 8.55 -11.12
N PHE A 289 -2.03 7.37 -10.80
CA PHE A 289 -2.40 6.57 -9.62
C PHE A 289 -1.34 6.76 -8.51
N VAL A 290 -1.02 5.70 -7.75
CA VAL A 290 0.04 5.73 -6.73
C VAL A 290 1.32 5.15 -7.32
N TRP A 291 2.34 5.96 -7.57
CA TRP A 291 3.61 5.49 -8.10
C TRP A 291 4.77 6.40 -7.73
N SER A 292 5.81 5.80 -7.11
CA SER A 292 7.09 6.45 -6.89
C SER A 292 8.16 5.88 -7.82
N ASP A 293 8.84 6.78 -8.56
CA ASP A 293 9.98 6.39 -9.39
C ASP A 293 11.12 5.81 -8.55
N HIS A 294 11.32 6.30 -7.34
CA HIS A 294 12.33 5.77 -6.43
C HIS A 294 11.92 4.36 -5.95
N ALA A 295 10.70 4.21 -5.45
CA ALA A 295 10.27 2.96 -4.85
C ALA A 295 10.09 1.80 -5.85
N CYS A 296 9.61 2.10 -7.06
CA CYS A 296 9.07 1.08 -7.96
C CYS A 296 9.78 0.97 -9.32
N LYS A 297 10.49 2.00 -9.80
CA LYS A 297 10.88 2.09 -11.22
C LYS A 297 11.83 0.98 -11.65
N VAL A 298 12.84 0.69 -10.84
CA VAL A 298 13.85 -0.34 -11.18
C VAL A 298 13.18 -1.71 -11.24
N ALA A 299 12.42 -2.08 -10.21
CA ALA A 299 11.77 -3.39 -10.15
C ALA A 299 10.61 -3.55 -11.14
N GLY A 300 9.84 -2.48 -11.37
CA GLY A 300 8.80 -2.45 -12.39
C GLY A 300 9.38 -2.64 -13.80
N ALA A 301 10.49 -1.96 -14.11
CA ALA A 301 11.19 -2.14 -15.38
C ALA A 301 11.74 -3.56 -15.53
N ALA A 302 12.34 -4.11 -14.47
CA ALA A 302 12.84 -5.49 -14.46
C ALA A 302 11.73 -6.53 -14.67
N LEU A 303 10.56 -6.33 -14.04
CA LEU A 303 9.38 -7.17 -14.24
C LEU A 303 8.87 -7.08 -15.68
N LEU A 304 8.72 -5.87 -16.23
CA LEU A 304 8.25 -5.69 -17.60
C LEU A 304 9.22 -6.33 -18.60
N HIS A 305 10.53 -6.11 -18.43
CA HIS A 305 11.56 -6.75 -19.25
C HIS A 305 11.42 -8.28 -19.22
N ARG A 306 11.30 -8.84 -18.01
CA ARG A 306 11.13 -10.29 -17.82
C ARG A 306 9.86 -10.83 -18.48
N ALA A 307 8.75 -10.10 -18.39
CA ALA A 307 7.49 -10.47 -19.03
C ALA A 307 7.61 -10.51 -20.58
N LEU A 308 8.35 -9.56 -21.17
CA LEU A 308 8.48 -9.44 -22.61
C LEU A 308 9.52 -10.40 -23.21
N PHE A 309 10.68 -10.54 -22.55
CA PHE A 309 11.85 -11.21 -23.10
C PHE A 309 12.24 -12.51 -22.37
N GLY A 310 11.58 -12.84 -21.26
CA GLY A 310 11.92 -13.99 -20.43
C GLY A 310 13.00 -13.65 -19.39
N ALA A 311 13.47 -14.69 -18.70
CA ALA A 311 14.36 -14.57 -17.54
C ALA A 311 15.86 -14.34 -17.87
N ASP A 312 16.22 -14.18 -19.14
CA ASP A 312 17.61 -14.25 -19.57
C ASP A 312 18.30 -12.88 -19.53
N GLY A 313 19.40 -12.81 -18.75
CA GLY A 313 20.27 -11.64 -18.64
C GLY A 313 21.10 -11.52 -17.35
N LYS A 314 21.42 -12.60 -16.64
CA LYS A 314 22.63 -12.62 -15.79
C LYS A 314 23.77 -13.14 -16.67
N ASP A 315 24.46 -12.21 -17.34
CA ASP A 315 25.85 -12.29 -17.80
C ASP A 315 26.10 -11.22 -18.89
N SER A 316 26.10 -9.94 -18.47
CA SER A 316 26.88 -8.86 -19.11
C SER A 316 26.61 -7.51 -18.44
N VAL A 317 27.28 -7.26 -17.31
CA VAL A 317 27.92 -5.97 -16.99
C VAL A 317 29.26 -6.29 -16.37
#